data_AF-A0A261F1X9-F1
#
_entry.id   AF-A0A261F1X9-F1
#
_cell.length_a   1.000
_cell.length_b   1.000
_cell.length_c   1.000
_cell.angle_alpha   90.00
_cell.angle_beta   90.00
_cell.angle_gamma   90.00
#
_symmetry.space_group_name_H-M   'P 1'
#
loop_
_entity.id
_entity.type
_entity.pdbx_description
1 polymer ?
#
loop_
_entity_poly.entity_id
_entity_poly.type
_entity_poly.pdbx_seq_one_letter_code
_entity_poly.pdbx_strand_id
1 'polypeptide(L)'
;MGVPVITLYQGSNREAFAQTDSFTLDYAYGDEENDFELSFTSSSVEPTRVTAFKLNDASDVAGFVDTIDSTYKDGNYTIVLAGTSIQGVLDKRIIEPPAGQAYYTINGNLTSGLNTLLSRTQLSSLVRIKNVPARSISFQFDRYTSVWNGLRKLAKSLTMRVQLDLADDNHIELSFTPL
;
A
#
# COMPACT_ATOMS: atom_id res chain seq x y z
N MET A 1 -16.30 -4.36 19.20
CA MET A 1 -15.09 -4.15 18.38
C MET A 1 -13.91 -4.53 19.25
N GLY A 2 -13.01 -5.37 18.76
CA GLY A 2 -11.77 -5.72 19.47
C GLY A 2 -10.83 -4.51 19.56
N VAL A 3 -9.82 -4.61 20.42
CA VAL A 3 -8.74 -3.63 20.47
C VAL A 3 -7.96 -3.72 19.16
N PRO A 4 -7.67 -2.60 18.46
CA PRO A 4 -6.85 -2.62 17.26
C PRO A 4 -5.45 -3.20 17.56
N VAL A 5 -4.93 -4.03 16.66
CA VAL A 5 -3.61 -4.66 16.79
C VAL A 5 -2.82 -4.39 15.52
N ILE A 6 -1.57 -3.99 15.64
CA ILE A 6 -0.64 -3.97 14.50
C ILE A 6 0.25 -5.22 14.51
N THR A 7 0.57 -5.70 13.32
CA THR A 7 1.63 -6.71 13.11
C THR A 7 2.86 -6.02 12.55
N LEU A 8 4.03 -6.29 13.14
CA LEU A 8 5.33 -5.80 12.70
C LEU A 8 6.08 -6.89 11.93
N TYR A 9 6.74 -6.48 10.86
CA TYR A 9 7.45 -7.37 9.93
C TYR A 9 8.93 -7.01 9.84
N GLN A 10 9.79 -8.01 9.63
CA GLN A 10 11.23 -7.85 9.57
C GLN A 10 11.88 -8.46 8.33
N GLY A 11 13.05 -7.92 7.96
CA GLY A 11 13.89 -8.45 6.89
C GLY A 11 13.30 -8.27 5.49
N SER A 12 14.07 -8.66 4.46
CA SER A 12 13.66 -8.52 3.06
C SER A 12 12.44 -9.36 2.70
N ASN A 13 12.27 -10.50 3.39
CA ASN A 13 11.13 -11.38 3.24
C ASN A 13 9.96 -10.98 4.14
N ARG A 14 10.07 -9.85 4.88
CA ARG A 14 9.03 -9.26 5.74
C ARG A 14 8.28 -10.34 6.52
N GLU A 15 9.01 -11.02 7.40
CA GLU A 15 8.44 -12.05 8.27
C GLU A 15 7.75 -11.38 9.45
N ALA A 16 6.50 -11.76 9.75
CA ALA A 16 5.81 -11.28 10.94
C ALA A 16 6.59 -11.75 12.19
N PHE A 17 6.90 -10.84 13.11
CA PHE A 17 7.71 -11.19 14.29
C PHE A 17 7.22 -10.60 15.60
N ALA A 18 6.35 -9.58 15.56
CA ALA A 18 5.78 -8.98 16.76
C ALA A 18 4.39 -8.41 16.48
N GLN A 19 3.61 -8.26 17.55
CA GLN A 19 2.32 -7.59 17.54
C GLN A 19 2.20 -6.68 18.77
N THR A 20 1.47 -5.58 18.63
CA THR A 20 1.12 -4.71 19.75
C THR A 20 -0.25 -4.09 19.53
N ASP A 21 -1.00 -3.90 20.61
CA ASP A 21 -2.25 -3.15 20.67
C ASP A 21 -2.07 -1.76 21.31
N SER A 22 -0.85 -1.45 21.76
CA SER A 22 -0.46 -0.17 22.33
C SER A 22 0.43 0.58 21.35
N PHE A 23 -0.18 1.44 20.54
CA PHE A 23 0.48 2.25 19.53
C PHE A 23 -0.29 3.55 19.26
N THR A 24 0.39 4.52 18.65
CA THR A 24 -0.23 5.68 17.99
C THR A 24 0.14 5.62 16.52
N LEU A 25 -0.83 5.85 15.64
CA LEU A 25 -0.65 5.82 14.20
C LEU A 25 -1.21 7.10 13.60
N ASP A 26 -0.32 7.90 13.01
CA ASP A 26 -0.66 8.93 12.03
C ASP A 26 -0.50 8.32 10.63
N TYR A 27 -1.57 8.31 9.83
CA TYR A 27 -1.58 7.62 8.54
C TYR A 27 -2.37 8.45 7.54
N ALA A 28 -1.70 8.81 6.45
CA ALA A 28 -2.28 9.59 5.37
C ALA A 28 -2.28 8.78 4.08
N TYR A 29 -3.41 8.79 3.38
CA TYR A 29 -3.48 8.35 1.99
C TYR A 29 -4.57 9.11 1.25
N GLY A 30 -4.33 9.41 -0.03
CA GLY A 30 -5.31 10.14 -0.83
C GLY A 30 -4.68 10.96 -1.93
N ASP A 31 -5.10 12.21 -2.02
CA ASP A 31 -4.68 13.17 -3.04
C ASP A 31 -3.44 13.99 -2.64
N GLU A 32 -3.16 14.10 -1.34
CA GLU A 32 -2.11 14.98 -0.80
C GLU A 32 -0.89 14.18 -0.34
N GLU A 33 -1.07 13.30 0.64
CA GLU A 33 0.00 12.53 1.28
C GLU A 33 -0.29 11.03 1.20
N ASN A 34 0.77 10.22 1.23
CA ASN A 34 0.71 8.76 1.17
C ASN A 34 1.86 8.14 2.00
N ASP A 35 1.88 8.51 3.28
CA ASP A 35 2.90 8.15 4.27
C ASP A 35 2.27 7.84 5.63
N PHE A 36 3.13 7.54 6.60
CA PHE A 36 2.72 7.27 7.97
C PHE A 36 3.81 7.62 8.97
N GLU A 37 3.38 7.86 10.21
CA GLU A 37 4.19 7.81 11.42
C GLU A 37 3.53 6.88 12.44
N LEU A 38 4.25 5.85 12.87
CA LEU A 38 3.81 4.84 13.81
C LEU A 38 4.71 4.86 15.03
N SER A 39 4.15 5.08 16.22
CA SER A 39 4.88 5.05 17.48
C SER A 39 4.34 4.03 18.47
N PHE A 40 5.24 3.35 19.18
CA PHE A 40 4.92 2.39 20.23
C PHE A 40 6.09 2.21 21.20
N THR A 41 5.82 1.64 22.36
CA THR A 41 6.85 1.30 23.35
C THR A 41 6.97 -0.22 23.48
N SER A 42 8.19 -0.74 23.54
CA SER A 42 8.44 -2.18 23.67
C SER A 42 9.77 -2.47 24.37
N SER A 43 9.80 -3.52 25.18
CA SER A 43 11.04 -4.10 25.75
C SER A 43 11.59 -5.27 24.92
N SER A 44 10.84 -5.77 23.95
CA SER A 44 11.15 -7.00 23.20
C SER A 44 11.35 -6.78 21.69
N VAL A 45 11.00 -5.61 21.18
CA VAL A 45 11.21 -5.24 19.78
C VAL A 45 12.50 -4.45 19.66
N GLU A 46 13.48 -5.03 18.96
CA GLU A 46 14.66 -4.30 18.49
C GLU A 46 14.25 -3.37 17.33
N PRO A 47 14.37 -2.04 17.46
CA PRO A 47 13.81 -1.09 16.49
C PRO A 47 14.32 -1.34 15.06
N THR A 48 15.61 -1.62 14.91
CA THR A 48 16.29 -1.83 13.61
C THR A 48 15.78 -3.03 12.81
N ARG A 49 14.98 -3.91 13.42
CA ARG A 49 14.41 -5.07 12.72
C ARG A 49 13.13 -4.73 11.97
N VAL A 50 12.46 -3.61 12.28
CA VAL A 50 11.15 -3.31 11.69
C VAL A 50 11.30 -2.79 10.27
N THR A 51 10.69 -3.48 9.32
CA THR A 51 10.72 -3.14 7.87
C THR A 51 9.34 -2.79 7.31
N ALA A 52 8.27 -3.23 7.97
CA ALA A 52 6.89 -2.92 7.58
C ALA A 52 5.95 -3.14 8.77
N PHE A 53 4.73 -2.63 8.65
CA PHE A 53 3.63 -2.94 9.55
C PHE A 53 2.32 -3.15 8.77
N LYS A 54 1.36 -3.83 9.41
CA LYS A 54 -0.03 -3.95 8.97
C LYS A 54 -0.95 -3.71 10.17
N LEU A 55 -2.01 -2.92 10.01
CA LEU A 55 -3.10 -2.90 10.99
C LEU A 55 -4.01 -4.10 10.75
N ASN A 56 -4.17 -4.94 11.77
CA ASN A 56 -4.99 -6.14 11.66
C ASN A 56 -6.46 -5.78 11.52
N ASP A 57 -7.20 -6.58 10.74
CA ASP A 57 -8.63 -6.39 10.47
C ASP A 57 -9.01 -5.05 9.84
N ALA A 58 -8.03 -4.33 9.27
CA ALA A 58 -8.23 -3.08 8.56
C ALA A 58 -7.52 -3.12 7.20
N SER A 59 -8.31 -3.09 6.12
CA SER A 59 -7.79 -2.81 4.78
C SER A 59 -7.29 -1.38 4.69
N ASP A 60 -6.48 -1.11 3.66
CA ASP A 60 -5.92 0.20 3.33
C ASP A 60 -4.88 0.75 4.34
N VAL A 61 -4.60 0.04 5.45
CA VAL A 61 -3.68 0.50 6.50
C VAL A 61 -2.50 -0.45 6.70
N ALA A 62 -1.43 -0.21 5.96
CA ALA A 62 -0.14 -0.86 6.11
C ALA A 62 0.96 0.02 5.49
N GLY A 63 2.21 -0.20 5.86
CA GLY A 63 3.29 0.63 5.36
C GLY A 63 4.66 -0.01 5.42
N PHE A 64 5.58 0.53 4.63
CA PHE A 64 6.98 0.14 4.58
C PHE A 64 7.82 1.20 5.29
N VAL A 65 8.65 0.75 6.22
CA VAL A 65 9.45 1.63 7.06
C VAL A 65 10.63 2.17 6.26
N ASP A 66 10.73 3.50 6.18
CA ASP A 66 11.85 4.19 5.54
C ASP A 66 12.84 4.72 6.58
N THR A 67 12.35 5.15 7.75
CA THR A 67 13.16 5.69 8.85
C THR A 67 12.69 5.19 10.21
N ILE A 68 13.63 5.11 11.14
CA ILE A 68 13.41 4.62 12.51
C ILE A 68 14.11 5.59 13.45
N ASP A 69 13.36 6.17 14.38
CA ASP A 69 13.87 6.84 15.56
C ASP A 69 13.53 6.01 16.80
N SER A 70 14.43 5.98 17.78
CA SER A 70 14.19 5.25 19.01
C SER A 70 14.98 5.82 20.19
N THR A 71 14.35 5.80 21.36
CA THR A 71 15.00 6.13 22.63
C THR A 71 14.86 4.96 23.59
N TYR A 72 15.96 4.54 24.20
CA TYR A 72 15.96 3.50 25.23
C TYR A 72 15.97 4.10 26.64
N LYS A 73 14.99 3.72 27.45
CA LYS A 73 14.88 4.16 28.85
C LYS A 73 14.16 3.10 29.70
N ASP A 74 14.68 2.87 30.91
CA ASP A 74 14.06 1.98 31.91
C ASP A 74 13.66 0.61 31.36
N GLY A 75 14.53 -0.02 30.55
CA GLY A 75 14.28 -1.35 29.98
C GLY A 75 13.42 -1.38 28.72
N ASN A 76 12.98 -0.23 28.20
CA ASN A 76 12.06 -0.14 27.07
C ASN A 76 12.60 0.79 25.98
N TYR A 77 12.30 0.46 24.72
CA TYR A 77 12.41 1.37 23.59
C TYR A 77 11.09 2.10 23.39
N THR A 78 11.12 3.42 23.32
CA THR A 78 10.10 4.20 22.60
C THR A 78 10.54 4.29 21.14
N ILE A 79 9.74 3.76 20.23
CA ILE A 79 10.06 3.60 18.81
C ILE A 79 9.11 4.47 18.01
N VAL A 80 9.66 5.21 17.04
CA VAL A 80 8.91 5.97 16.04
C VAL A 80 9.37 5.49 14.65
N LEU A 81 8.45 4.97 13.87
CA LEU A 81 8.67 4.50 12.51
C LEU A 81 7.98 5.49 11.57
N ALA A 82 8.70 6.00 10.57
CA ALA A 82 8.09 6.77 9.50
C ALA A 82 8.41 6.16 8.14
N GLY A 83 7.46 6.24 7.21
CA GLY A 83 7.68 5.69 5.89
C GLY A 83 6.51 5.77 4.95
N THR A 84 6.56 4.92 3.93
CA THR A 84 5.64 4.95 2.79
C THR A 84 4.44 4.05 3.03
N SER A 85 3.23 4.59 2.87
CA SER A 85 1.99 3.81 2.91
C SER A 85 1.92 2.83 1.73
N ILE A 86 1.09 1.78 1.82
CA ILE A 86 0.90 0.87 0.67
C ILE A 86 0.35 1.60 -0.57
N GLN A 87 -0.42 2.68 -0.39
CA GLN A 87 -0.86 3.58 -1.45
C GLN A 87 0.32 4.34 -2.06
N GLY A 88 1.25 4.82 -1.21
CA GLY A 88 2.46 5.53 -1.63
C GLY A 88 3.38 4.70 -2.52
N VAL A 89 3.39 3.36 -2.36
CA VAL A 89 4.11 2.47 -3.29
C VAL A 89 3.59 2.59 -4.72
N LEU A 90 2.26 2.69 -4.90
CA LEU A 90 1.65 2.89 -6.21
C LEU A 90 1.80 4.34 -6.67
N ASP A 91 1.73 5.30 -5.75
CA ASP A 91 1.82 6.73 -6.08
C ASP A 91 3.20 7.13 -6.62
N LYS A 92 4.28 6.46 -6.17
CA LYS A 92 5.65 6.60 -6.68
C LYS A 92 5.87 6.07 -8.11
N ARG A 93 4.83 5.67 -8.83
CA ARG A 93 4.94 5.17 -10.22
C ARG A 93 4.04 5.96 -11.14
N ILE A 94 4.59 6.47 -12.23
CA ILE A 94 3.85 7.24 -13.23
C ILE A 94 3.35 6.32 -14.35
N ILE A 95 2.10 6.52 -14.77
CA ILE A 95 1.53 5.86 -15.94
C ILE A 95 2.00 6.59 -17.19
N GLU A 96 2.94 5.97 -17.90
CA GLU A 96 3.46 6.51 -19.16
C GLU A 96 2.74 5.89 -20.38
N PRO A 97 2.31 6.73 -21.35
CA PRO A 97 1.76 6.22 -22.60
C PRO A 97 2.82 5.43 -23.37
N PRO A 98 2.41 4.47 -24.23
CA PRO A 98 3.33 3.85 -25.17
C PRO A 98 4.02 4.91 -26.05
N ALA A 99 5.24 4.61 -26.51
CA ALA A 99 5.98 5.52 -27.38
C ALA A 99 5.13 5.90 -28.61
N GLY A 100 5.04 7.20 -28.88
CA GLY A 100 4.22 7.75 -29.96
C GLY A 100 2.74 7.94 -29.65
N GLN A 101 2.27 7.60 -28.45
CA GLN A 101 0.88 7.86 -28.02
C GLN A 101 0.81 9.01 -27.01
N ALA A 102 -0.30 9.75 -27.03
CA ALA A 102 -0.55 10.84 -26.09
C ALA A 102 -1.04 10.35 -24.71
N TYR A 103 -1.74 9.21 -24.67
CA TYR A 103 -2.39 8.67 -23.48
C TYR A 103 -2.21 7.15 -23.38
N TYR A 104 -2.17 6.64 -22.15
CA TYR A 104 -2.32 5.21 -21.90
C TYR A 104 -3.81 4.87 -21.81
N THR A 105 -4.22 3.81 -22.49
CA THR A 105 -5.62 3.33 -22.48
C THR A 105 -5.66 1.85 -22.13
N ILE A 106 -6.64 1.46 -21.33
CA ILE A 106 -7.02 0.04 -21.17
C ILE A 106 -8.28 -0.18 -21.99
N ASN A 107 -8.21 -1.13 -22.92
CA ASN A 107 -9.34 -1.56 -23.74
C ASN A 107 -9.51 -3.08 -23.60
N GLY A 108 -10.73 -3.54 -23.31
CA GLY A 108 -11.03 -4.96 -23.11
C GLY A 108 -11.08 -5.34 -21.62
N ASN A 109 -10.65 -6.56 -21.30
CA ASN A 109 -10.81 -7.14 -19.97
C ASN A 109 -10.04 -6.32 -18.89
N LEU A 110 -10.76 -5.90 -17.84
CA LEU A 110 -10.21 -5.09 -16.74
C LEU A 110 -9.00 -5.77 -16.06
N THR A 111 -9.11 -7.04 -15.69
CA THR A 111 -8.03 -7.78 -15.01
C THR A 111 -6.77 -7.85 -15.87
N SER A 112 -6.90 -8.18 -17.16
CA SER A 112 -5.77 -8.21 -18.09
C SER A 112 -5.15 -6.81 -18.28
N GLY A 113 -6.00 -5.77 -18.36
CA GLY A 113 -5.55 -4.38 -18.46
C GLY A 113 -4.79 -3.89 -17.24
N LEU A 114 -5.27 -4.22 -16.04
CA LEU A 114 -4.60 -3.92 -14.77
C LEU A 114 -3.27 -4.67 -14.64
N ASN A 115 -3.22 -5.96 -15.01
CA ASN A 115 -1.96 -6.71 -15.00
C ASN A 115 -0.94 -6.10 -15.97
N THR A 116 -1.38 -5.66 -17.14
CA THR A 116 -0.52 -4.96 -18.11
C THR A 116 -0.04 -3.63 -17.54
N LEU A 117 -0.92 -2.86 -16.88
CA LEU A 117 -0.55 -1.62 -16.21
C LEU A 117 0.54 -1.85 -15.14
N LEU A 118 0.33 -2.82 -14.24
CA LEU A 118 1.29 -3.15 -13.18
C LEU A 118 2.65 -3.59 -13.74
N SER A 119 2.65 -4.35 -14.84
CA SER A 119 3.89 -4.76 -15.52
C SER A 119 4.64 -3.56 -16.10
N ARG A 120 3.93 -2.68 -16.82
CA ARG A 120 4.49 -1.46 -17.42
C ARG A 120 5.07 -0.52 -16.37
N THR A 121 4.46 -0.45 -15.18
CA THR A 121 4.93 0.40 -14.08
C THR A 121 5.87 -0.32 -13.11
N GLN A 122 6.35 -1.52 -13.46
CA GLN A 122 7.29 -2.31 -12.65
C GLN A 122 6.76 -2.61 -11.23
N LEU A 123 5.44 -2.74 -11.09
CA LEU A 123 4.77 -3.07 -9.84
C LEU A 123 4.39 -4.55 -9.73
N SER A 124 4.52 -5.35 -10.80
CA SER A 124 4.11 -6.77 -10.78
C SER A 124 4.80 -7.64 -9.74
N SER A 125 5.99 -7.24 -9.25
CA SER A 125 6.68 -7.93 -8.16
C SER A 125 6.15 -7.55 -6.77
N LEU A 126 5.45 -6.42 -6.65
CA LEU A 126 4.99 -5.85 -5.38
C LEU A 126 3.48 -5.88 -5.23
N VAL A 127 2.72 -5.81 -6.32
CA VAL A 127 1.26 -5.67 -6.33
C VAL A 127 0.65 -6.81 -7.14
N ARG A 128 -0.37 -7.46 -6.57
CA ARG A 128 -1.14 -8.52 -7.22
C ARG A 128 -2.62 -8.18 -7.18
N ILE A 129 -3.34 -8.49 -8.25
CA ILE A 129 -4.79 -8.31 -8.29
C ILE A 129 -5.45 -9.43 -7.48
N LYS A 130 -6.22 -9.07 -6.46
CA LYS A 130 -7.00 -10.01 -5.64
C LYS A 130 -8.43 -10.13 -6.15
N ASN A 131 -9.17 -9.03 -6.19
CA ASN A 131 -10.57 -9.05 -6.60
C ASN A 131 -10.96 -7.79 -7.39
N VAL A 132 -11.30 -7.95 -8.67
CA VAL A 132 -11.84 -6.90 -9.53
C VAL A 132 -12.98 -7.48 -10.35
N PRO A 133 -13.99 -6.66 -10.74
CA PRO A 133 -15.12 -7.18 -11.50
C PRO A 133 -14.67 -7.72 -12.86
N ALA A 134 -15.18 -8.89 -13.23
CA ALA A 134 -14.98 -9.46 -14.56
C ALA A 134 -15.79 -8.66 -15.60
N ARG A 135 -15.19 -7.59 -16.14
CA ARG A 135 -15.84 -6.73 -17.13
C ARG A 135 -14.87 -6.21 -18.18
N SER A 136 -15.42 -5.93 -19.36
CA SER A 136 -14.70 -5.18 -20.40
C SER A 136 -14.89 -3.68 -20.20
N ILE A 137 -13.82 -2.91 -20.39
CA ILE A 137 -13.79 -1.46 -20.24
C ILE A 137 -13.08 -0.80 -21.43
N SER A 138 -13.32 0.49 -21.60
CA SER A 138 -12.46 1.40 -22.36
C SER A 138 -12.21 2.60 -21.45
N PHE A 139 -10.97 2.77 -21.01
CA PHE A 139 -10.60 3.82 -20.08
C PHE A 139 -9.28 4.47 -20.50
N GLN A 140 -9.29 5.79 -20.59
CA GLN A 140 -8.11 6.61 -20.86
C GLN A 140 -7.64 7.24 -19.55
N PHE A 141 -6.37 7.04 -19.22
CA PHE A 141 -5.75 7.69 -18.06
C PHE A 141 -5.32 9.11 -18.43
N ASP A 142 -5.30 9.98 -17.42
CA ASP A 142 -4.70 11.32 -17.57
C ASP A 142 -3.20 11.22 -17.84
N ARG A 143 -2.65 12.23 -18.51
CA ARG A 143 -1.20 12.29 -18.77
C ARG A 143 -0.43 12.42 -17.48
N TYR A 144 0.63 11.63 -17.35
CA TYR A 144 1.56 11.66 -16.22
C TYR A 144 0.88 11.48 -14.85
N THR A 145 -0.29 10.83 -14.80
CA THR A 145 -0.90 10.47 -13.51
C THR A 145 -0.08 9.36 -12.83
N SER A 146 -0.04 9.37 -11.50
CA SER A 146 0.46 8.22 -10.75
C SER A 146 -0.45 7.00 -10.92
N VAL A 147 0.08 5.80 -10.65
CA VAL A 147 -0.72 4.57 -10.65
C VAL A 147 -1.83 4.67 -9.61
N TRP A 148 -1.53 5.18 -8.41
CA TRP A 148 -2.53 5.36 -7.35
C TRP A 148 -3.70 6.24 -7.82
N ASN A 149 -3.42 7.44 -8.32
CA ASN A 149 -4.44 8.38 -8.77
C ASN A 149 -5.19 7.87 -10.01
N GLY A 150 -4.47 7.21 -10.92
CA GLY A 150 -5.05 6.56 -12.10
C GLY A 150 -6.03 5.44 -11.72
N LEU A 151 -5.65 4.57 -10.79
CA LEU A 151 -6.51 3.49 -10.31
C LEU A 151 -7.74 4.01 -9.56
N ARG A 152 -7.61 5.07 -8.74
CA ARG A 152 -8.76 5.71 -8.08
C ARG A 152 -9.75 6.26 -9.11
N LYS A 153 -9.28 6.95 -10.15
CA LYS A 153 -10.14 7.45 -11.23
C LYS A 153 -10.80 6.32 -12.02
N LEU A 154 -10.04 5.27 -12.33
CA LEU A 154 -10.56 4.08 -12.98
C LEU A 154 -11.64 3.40 -12.13
N ALA A 155 -11.36 3.10 -10.85
CA ALA A 155 -12.34 2.48 -9.94
C ALA A 155 -13.60 3.34 -9.80
N LYS A 156 -13.44 4.67 -9.65
CA LYS A 156 -14.57 5.61 -9.57
C LYS A 156 -15.44 5.59 -10.84
N SER A 157 -14.82 5.47 -12.02
CA SER A 157 -15.56 5.33 -13.30
C SER A 157 -16.42 4.06 -13.36
N LEU A 158 -16.11 3.08 -12.52
CA LEU A 158 -16.83 1.81 -12.40
C LEU A 158 -17.77 1.78 -11.18
N THR A 159 -17.98 2.92 -10.50
CA THR A 159 -18.73 3.05 -9.24
C THR A 159 -18.14 2.23 -8.09
N MET A 160 -16.81 2.18 -8.02
CA MET A 160 -16.04 1.41 -7.04
C MET A 160 -14.96 2.28 -6.40
N ARG A 161 -14.33 1.77 -5.34
CA ARG A 161 -13.09 2.29 -4.78
C ARG A 161 -11.97 1.27 -4.91
N VAL A 162 -10.74 1.77 -4.86
CA VAL A 162 -9.56 0.93 -4.68
C VAL A 162 -9.49 0.52 -3.22
N GLN A 163 -9.22 -0.75 -2.96
CA GLN A 163 -8.87 -1.28 -1.64
C GLN A 163 -7.55 -2.03 -1.76
N LEU A 164 -6.63 -1.78 -0.84
CA LEU A 164 -5.34 -2.43 -0.75
C LEU A 164 -5.20 -3.22 0.56
N ASP A 165 -4.61 -4.41 0.50
CA ASP A 165 -4.26 -5.19 1.69
C ASP A 165 -2.79 -5.64 1.60
N LEU A 166 -2.08 -5.74 2.73
CA LEU A 166 -0.76 -6.37 2.75
C LEU A 166 -0.91 -7.86 3.07
N ALA A 167 -0.60 -8.72 2.10
CA ALA A 167 -0.65 -10.16 2.26
C ALA A 167 0.51 -10.69 3.11
N ASP A 168 0.37 -11.90 3.63
CA ASP A 168 1.37 -12.51 4.51
C ASP A 168 2.66 -12.94 3.77
N ASP A 169 2.59 -13.13 2.45
CA ASP A 169 3.74 -13.29 1.55
C ASP A 169 4.20 -11.97 0.92
N ASN A 170 3.74 -10.84 1.49
CA ASN A 170 4.32 -9.51 1.33
C ASN A 170 4.10 -8.78 0.02
N HIS A 171 3.20 -9.27 -0.84
CA HIS A 171 2.62 -8.44 -1.87
C HIS A 171 1.49 -7.57 -1.32
N ILE A 172 1.29 -6.44 -1.99
CA ILE A 172 0.09 -5.62 -1.87
C ILE A 172 -0.99 -6.27 -2.74
N GLU A 173 -2.12 -6.58 -2.14
CA GLU A 173 -3.30 -7.07 -2.84
C GLU A 173 -4.18 -5.91 -3.27
N LEU A 174 -4.38 -5.77 -4.58
CA LEU A 174 -5.24 -4.78 -5.19
C LEU A 174 -6.63 -5.35 -5.41
N SER A 175 -7.65 -4.70 -4.85
CA SER A 175 -9.06 -4.98 -5.12
C SER A 175 -9.82 -3.73 -5.54
N PHE A 176 -10.87 -3.91 -6.34
CA PHE A 176 -11.91 -2.90 -6.52
C PHE A 176 -13.15 -3.36 -5.74
N THR A 177 -13.62 -2.52 -4.82
CA THR A 177 -14.79 -2.81 -3.98
C THR A 177 -15.89 -1.77 -4.22
N PRO A 178 -17.18 -2.12 -4.04
CA PRO A 178 -18.25 -1.13 -4.08
C PRO A 178 -17.99 0.04 -3.13
N LEU A 179 -18.47 1.23 -3.52
CA LEU A 179 -18.44 2.44 -2.69
C LEU A 179 -19.24 2.27 -1.40
#